data_AF-A0A2M8RVI4-F1
#
_entry.id   AF-A0A2M8RVI4-F1
#
_cell.length_a   1.000
_cell.length_b   1.000
_cell.length_c   1.000
_cell.angle_alpha   90.00
_cell.angle_beta   90.00
_cell.angle_gamma   90.00
#
_symmetry.space_group_name_H-M   'P 1'
#
loop_
_entity.id
_entity.type
_entity.pdbx_description
1 polymer ?
#
loop_
_entity_poly.entity_id
_entity_poly.type
_entity_poly.pdbx_seq_one_letter_code
_entity_poly.pdbx_strand_id
1 'polypeptide(L)'
;MIDKTDPLNFVQKKAFQVLIEDIVMNKIESGEMISVFALGEDFQQNDEPLLQLCNPGDGSDKSEWTANLKKLKRQYEERFFSPILTISNELTNIEAAKRSPVMEQIQLVAINGFKKQHITGNRKLIIVSDMLQNTPEFSMYKTQISYSEFIKQDYAQRVKPDLNNVKVELYYIMNSPKLQTRRHLNFWEQYFDAAGARITLVKTLEG
;
A
#
# COMPACT_ATOMS: atom_id res chain seq x y z
N MET A 1 1.07 -0.28 1.30
CA MET A 1 0.40 -1.56 1.57
C MET A 1 0.65 -2.49 0.40
N ILE A 2 1.13 -3.69 0.67
CA ILE A 2 1.43 -4.70 -0.35
C ILE A 2 0.54 -5.89 -0.07
N ASP A 3 -0.17 -6.32 -1.10
CA ASP A 3 -0.99 -7.52 -1.04
C ASP A 3 -0.12 -8.76 -1.20
N LYS A 4 -0.23 -9.65 -0.22
CA LYS A 4 0.54 -10.89 -0.14
C LYS A 4 -0.38 -12.13 -0.25
N THR A 5 -1.63 -11.97 -0.67
CA THR A 5 -2.57 -13.09 -0.66
C THR A 5 -2.41 -13.99 -1.87
N ASP A 6 -1.97 -13.44 -2.99
CA ASP A 6 -1.61 -14.20 -4.18
C ASP A 6 -0.12 -14.05 -4.52
N PRO A 7 0.60 -15.14 -4.82
CA PRO A 7 1.99 -15.06 -5.24
C PRO A 7 2.13 -14.32 -6.57
N LEU A 8 3.02 -13.33 -6.61
CA LEU A 8 3.37 -12.64 -7.85
C LEU A 8 4.09 -13.57 -8.82
N ASN A 9 3.76 -13.48 -10.11
CA ASN A 9 4.51 -14.16 -11.15
C ASN A 9 5.89 -13.49 -11.36
N PHE A 10 6.78 -14.13 -12.13
CA PHE A 10 8.14 -13.62 -12.32
C PHE A 10 8.20 -12.18 -12.86
N VAL A 11 7.35 -11.84 -13.84
CA VAL A 11 7.30 -10.51 -14.44
C VAL A 11 6.78 -9.49 -13.43
N GLN A 12 5.71 -9.82 -12.72
CA GLN A 12 5.14 -8.99 -11.66
C GLN A 12 6.14 -8.73 -10.53
N LYS A 13 6.92 -9.74 -10.11
CA LYS A 13 7.99 -9.55 -9.12
C LYS A 13 9.03 -8.54 -9.59
N LYS A 14 9.43 -8.59 -10.87
CA LYS A 14 10.38 -7.63 -11.45
C LYS A 14 9.79 -6.23 -11.54
N ALA A 15 8.56 -6.10 -12.01
CA ALA A 15 7.86 -4.82 -12.05
C ALA A 15 7.69 -4.22 -10.64
N PHE A 16 7.40 -5.07 -9.65
CA PHE A 16 7.30 -4.67 -8.24
C PHE A 16 8.63 -4.17 -7.68
N GLN A 17 9.75 -4.86 -7.95
CA GLN A 17 11.08 -4.42 -7.52
C GLN A 17 11.42 -3.03 -8.07
N VAL A 18 11.23 -2.81 -9.38
CA VAL A 18 11.46 -1.51 -10.03
C VAL A 18 10.55 -0.43 -9.46
N LEU A 19 9.29 -0.76 -9.18
CA LEU A 19 8.34 0.17 -8.57
C LEU A 19 8.79 0.63 -7.18
N ILE A 20 9.21 -0.30 -6.31
CA ILE A 20 9.66 0.05 -4.97
C ILE A 20 10.93 0.90 -5.04
N GLU A 21 11.89 0.54 -5.90
CA GLU A 21 13.11 1.33 -6.11
C GLU A 21 12.76 2.77 -6.54
N ASP A 22 11.87 2.94 -7.52
CA ASP A 22 11.42 4.27 -7.97
C ASP A 22 10.73 5.06 -6.86
N ILE A 23 9.83 4.42 -6.09
CA ILE A 23 9.16 5.08 -4.96
C ILE A 23 10.19 5.60 -3.96
N VAL A 24 11.11 4.73 -3.52
CA VAL A 24 12.04 5.07 -2.45
C VAL A 24 13.06 6.12 -2.90
N MET A 25 13.55 6.03 -4.14
CA MET A 25 14.55 6.96 -4.65
C MET A 25 13.97 8.31 -5.07
N ASN A 26 12.78 8.33 -5.67
CA ASN A 26 12.29 9.51 -6.42
C ASN A 26 11.02 10.13 -5.84
N LYS A 27 10.27 9.41 -5.00
CA LYS A 27 8.94 9.86 -4.54
C LYS A 27 8.84 10.17 -3.06
N ILE A 28 9.86 9.85 -2.26
CA ILE A 28 9.90 10.11 -0.82
C ILE A 28 10.94 11.18 -0.55
N GLU A 29 10.50 12.34 -0.08
CA GLU A 29 11.37 13.46 0.20
C GLU A 29 12.07 13.31 1.56
N SER A 30 13.17 14.05 1.77
CA SER A 30 13.85 14.08 3.07
C SER A 30 12.90 14.57 4.16
N GLY A 31 12.88 13.87 5.30
CA GLY A 31 11.96 14.13 6.40
C GLY A 31 10.60 13.44 6.28
N GLU A 32 10.24 12.89 5.12
CA GLU A 32 9.03 12.07 5.00
C GLU A 32 9.25 10.69 5.62
N MET A 33 8.14 10.09 6.09
CA MET A 33 8.11 8.77 6.69
C MET A 33 7.43 7.77 5.75
N ILE A 34 8.03 6.59 5.63
CA ILE A 34 7.43 5.43 4.97
C ILE A 34 7.10 4.36 6.00
N SER A 35 5.89 3.81 5.87
CA SER A 35 5.43 2.63 6.61
C SER A 35 5.01 1.54 5.64
N VAL A 36 5.62 0.36 5.77
CA VAL A 36 5.32 -0.80 4.93
C VAL A 36 4.37 -1.72 5.69
N PHE A 37 3.20 -1.94 5.09
CA PHE A 37 2.19 -2.88 5.58
C PHE A 37 2.03 -4.00 4.57
N ALA A 38 1.83 -5.22 5.05
CA ALA A 38 1.53 -6.36 4.20
C ALA A 38 0.17 -6.94 4.56
N LEU A 39 -0.69 -7.14 3.55
CA LEU A 39 -1.93 -7.87 3.72
C LEU A 39 -1.62 -9.34 3.97
N GLY A 40 -2.32 -10.01 4.88
CA GLY A 40 -2.24 -11.46 5.07
C GLY A 40 -3.57 -12.01 5.59
N GLU A 41 -3.67 -13.33 5.74
CA GLU A 41 -4.89 -13.96 6.28
C GLU A 41 -5.23 -13.44 7.69
N ASP A 42 -4.21 -13.34 8.55
CA ASP A 42 -4.35 -12.89 9.94
C ASP A 42 -3.97 -11.41 10.09
N PHE A 43 -4.88 -10.53 9.68
CA PHE A 43 -4.75 -9.09 9.93
C PHE A 43 -4.72 -8.75 11.44
N GLN A 44 -5.28 -9.61 12.28
CA GLN A 44 -5.31 -9.42 13.75
C GLN A 44 -3.94 -9.64 14.43
N GLN A 45 -3.02 -10.37 13.80
CA GLN A 45 -1.66 -10.59 14.33
C GLN A 45 -0.64 -9.62 13.72
N ASN A 46 -1.03 -8.85 12.70
CA ASN A 46 -0.17 -7.93 11.96
C ASN A 46 -0.76 -6.51 11.99
N ASP A 47 -1.01 -6.00 13.18
CA ASP A 47 -1.56 -4.66 13.39
C ASP A 47 -0.50 -3.57 13.17
N GLU A 48 0.76 -3.81 13.50
CA GLU A 48 1.85 -2.86 13.26
C GLU A 48 2.49 -2.97 11.85
N PRO A 49 3.08 -1.88 11.32
CA PRO A 49 3.82 -1.94 10.07
C PRO A 49 5.06 -2.84 10.20
N LEU A 50 5.38 -3.58 9.13
CA LEU A 50 6.59 -4.41 9.05
C LEU A 50 7.87 -3.57 9.10
N LEU A 51 7.78 -2.35 8.59
CA LEU A 51 8.87 -1.39 8.56
C LEU A 51 8.30 0.01 8.69
N GLN A 52 8.95 0.84 9.48
CA GLN A 52 8.63 2.25 9.60
C GLN A 52 9.93 3.06 9.70
N LEU A 53 10.20 3.91 8.73
CA LEU A 53 11.45 4.67 8.63
C LEU A 53 11.20 6.09 8.14
N CYS A 54 11.99 7.05 8.61
CA CYS A 54 12.04 8.39 8.06
C CYS A 54 13.20 8.49 7.07
N ASN A 55 13.00 9.18 5.94
CA ASN A 55 14.04 9.46 4.98
C ASN A 55 15.03 10.49 5.58
N PRO A 56 16.29 10.11 5.88
CA PRO A 56 17.26 11.04 6.47
C PRO A 56 17.80 12.07 5.45
N GLY A 57 17.47 11.94 4.16
CA GLY A 57 18.14 12.63 3.07
C GLY A 57 19.47 11.97 2.68
N ASP A 58 19.87 12.12 1.43
CA ASP A 58 21.12 11.59 0.87
C ASP A 58 22.26 12.61 0.84
N GLY A 59 21.97 13.87 1.22
CA GLY A 59 22.91 14.98 1.22
C GLY A 59 23.03 15.71 -0.13
N SER A 60 22.24 15.35 -1.14
CA SER A 60 22.20 16.05 -2.44
C SER A 60 21.80 17.53 -2.33
N ASP A 61 21.08 17.88 -1.26
CA ASP A 61 20.65 19.24 -0.92
C ASP A 61 21.64 20.00 0.00
N LYS A 62 22.78 19.40 0.37
CA LYS A 62 23.77 19.98 1.30
C LYS A 62 25.07 20.34 0.59
N SER A 63 25.74 21.40 1.07
CA SER A 63 27.06 21.78 0.58
C SER A 63 28.17 20.95 1.24
N GLU A 64 29.17 20.53 0.45
CA GLU A 64 30.40 19.87 0.93
C GLU A 64 31.13 20.66 2.02
N TRP A 65 31.01 22.00 1.99
CA TRP A 65 31.61 22.89 2.98
C TRP A 65 30.96 22.81 4.37
N THR A 66 29.74 22.27 4.45
CA THR A 66 28.90 22.27 5.66
C THR A 66 28.53 20.87 6.14
N ALA A 67 28.70 19.84 5.32
CA ALA A 67 28.24 18.49 5.61
C ALA A 67 29.21 17.42 5.11
N ASN A 68 29.26 16.29 5.82
CA ASN A 68 29.96 15.10 5.36
C ASN A 68 29.06 14.29 4.42
N LEU A 69 29.08 14.64 3.12
CA LEU A 69 28.21 14.03 2.11
C LEU A 69 28.35 12.50 2.04
N LYS A 70 29.58 11.99 2.18
CA LYS A 70 29.83 10.54 2.16
C LYS A 70 29.13 9.83 3.32
N LYS A 71 29.09 10.44 4.51
CA LYS A 71 28.38 9.90 5.67
C LYS A 71 26.87 9.93 5.48
N LEU A 72 26.32 11.03 4.94
CA LEU A 72 24.88 11.16 4.69
C LEU A 72 24.39 10.14 3.66
N LYS A 73 25.08 10.03 2.52
CA LYS A 73 24.76 9.04 1.50
C LYS A 73 24.80 7.61 2.05
N ARG A 74 25.86 7.27 2.79
CA ARG A 74 25.97 5.96 3.45
C ARG A 74 24.83 5.70 4.43
N GLN A 75 24.44 6.70 5.23
CA GLN A 75 23.33 6.58 6.16
C GLN A 75 22.00 6.35 5.43
N TYR A 76 21.75 7.08 4.34
CA TYR A 76 20.58 6.87 3.48
C TYR A 76 20.56 5.44 2.90
N GLU A 77 21.67 5.00 2.32
CA GLU A 77 21.78 3.66 1.72
C GLU A 77 21.58 2.54 2.76
N GLU A 78 22.30 2.58 3.87
CA GLU A 78 22.33 1.51 4.87
C GLU A 78 21.09 1.49 5.78
N ARG A 79 20.53 2.66 6.11
CA ARG A 79 19.46 2.76 7.12
C ARG A 79 18.08 3.07 6.56
N PHE A 80 17.98 3.50 5.30
CA PHE A 80 16.70 3.81 4.68
C PHE A 80 16.45 2.94 3.46
N PHE A 81 17.30 3.04 2.43
CA PHE A 81 17.08 2.35 1.16
C PHE A 81 17.17 0.82 1.28
N SER A 82 18.28 0.30 1.82
CA SER A 82 18.51 -1.14 1.90
C SER A 82 17.45 -1.88 2.74
N PRO A 83 17.05 -1.41 3.94
CA PRO A 83 16.00 -2.07 4.70
C PRO A 83 14.65 -2.16 3.97
N ILE A 84 14.27 -1.13 3.21
CA ILE A 84 13.02 -1.13 2.43
C ILE A 84 13.08 -2.16 1.30
N LEU A 85 14.22 -2.27 0.61
CA LEU A 85 14.39 -3.30 -0.43
C LEU A 85 14.40 -4.72 0.14
N THR A 86 15.04 -4.93 1.30
CA THR A 86 15.06 -6.24 1.96
C THR A 86 13.64 -6.71 2.29
N ILE A 87 12.85 -5.88 2.97
CA ILE A 87 11.47 -6.26 3.32
C ILE A 87 10.60 -6.44 2.07
N SER A 88 10.81 -5.62 1.03
CA SER A 88 10.06 -5.74 -0.22
C SER A 88 10.35 -7.06 -0.93
N ASN A 89 11.60 -7.52 -0.92
CA ASN A 89 11.95 -8.82 -1.50
C ASN A 89 11.32 -9.99 -0.72
N GLU A 90 11.32 -9.93 0.61
CA GLU A 90 10.66 -10.92 1.46
C GLU A 90 9.16 -11.03 1.16
N LEU A 91 8.50 -9.89 0.92
CA LEU A 91 7.08 -9.83 0.61
C LEU A 91 6.69 -10.45 -0.74
N THR A 92 7.65 -10.71 -1.64
CA THR A 92 7.36 -11.38 -2.92
C THR A 92 7.52 -12.90 -2.88
N ASN A 93 8.03 -13.47 -1.77
CA ASN A 93 8.32 -14.90 -1.65
C ASN A 93 7.41 -15.54 -0.60
N ILE A 94 6.16 -15.75 -0.99
CA ILE A 94 5.07 -16.12 -0.09
C ILE A 94 4.23 -17.26 -0.69
N GLU A 95 3.58 -18.01 0.20
CA GLU A 95 2.56 -18.98 -0.16
C GLU A 95 1.21 -18.29 -0.36
N ALA A 96 0.36 -18.88 -1.20
CA ALA A 96 -0.98 -18.36 -1.45
C ALA A 96 -1.86 -18.45 -0.20
N ALA A 97 -2.59 -17.38 0.06
CA ALA A 97 -3.58 -17.27 1.11
C ALA A 97 -4.98 -17.64 0.61
N LYS A 98 -5.79 -18.23 1.48
CA LYS A 98 -7.20 -18.55 1.28
C LYS A 98 -8.12 -17.34 1.43
N ARG A 99 -7.65 -16.25 2.06
CA ARG A 99 -8.43 -15.05 2.35
C ARG A 99 -7.66 -13.80 1.99
N SER A 100 -8.39 -12.77 1.55
CA SER A 100 -7.85 -11.45 1.23
C SER A 100 -8.72 -10.35 1.87
N PRO A 101 -8.48 -10.01 3.15
CA PRO A 101 -9.23 -8.99 3.87
C PRO A 101 -8.72 -7.57 3.55
N VAL A 102 -8.79 -7.18 2.27
CA VAL A 102 -8.29 -5.89 1.74
C VAL A 102 -8.87 -4.69 2.50
N MET A 103 -10.19 -4.67 2.73
CA MET A 103 -10.88 -3.55 3.39
C MET A 103 -10.47 -3.40 4.85
N GLU A 104 -10.38 -4.51 5.59
CA GLU A 104 -9.93 -4.55 6.98
C GLU A 104 -8.47 -4.08 7.09
N GLN A 105 -7.62 -4.49 6.16
CA GLN A 105 -6.23 -4.04 6.14
C GLN A 105 -6.12 -2.54 5.82
N ILE A 106 -6.95 -2.01 4.92
CA ILE A 106 -7.03 -0.56 4.68
C ILE A 106 -7.45 0.17 5.96
N GLN A 107 -8.37 -0.37 6.77
CA GLN A 107 -8.70 0.19 8.08
C GLN A 107 -7.51 0.18 9.04
N LEU A 108 -6.77 -0.93 9.13
CA LEU A 108 -5.57 -1.00 9.96
C LEU A 108 -4.52 0.04 9.53
N VAL A 109 -4.30 0.19 8.22
CA VAL A 109 -3.40 1.21 7.68
C VAL A 109 -3.89 2.62 8.02
N ALA A 110 -5.21 2.86 7.94
CA ALA A 110 -5.81 4.12 8.34
C ALA A 110 -5.47 4.49 9.80
N ILE A 111 -5.53 3.50 10.70
CA ILE A 111 -5.28 3.68 12.13
C ILE A 111 -3.78 3.83 12.41
N ASN A 112 -2.98 2.83 12.02
CA ASN A 112 -1.59 2.70 12.46
C ASN A 112 -0.60 3.47 11.56
N GLY A 113 -0.96 3.69 10.30
CA GLY A 113 -0.17 4.49 9.36
C GLY A 113 -0.41 6.00 9.46
N PHE A 114 -1.64 6.42 9.77
CA PHE A 114 -2.00 7.84 9.74
C PHE A 114 -2.45 8.40 11.10
N LYS A 115 -3.44 7.78 11.76
CA LYS A 115 -4.01 8.34 13.01
C LYS A 115 -3.02 8.32 14.18
N LYS A 116 -2.37 7.18 14.42
CA LYS A 116 -1.43 6.97 15.54
C LYS A 116 -0.25 7.95 15.51
N GLN A 117 0.15 8.39 14.32
CA GLN A 117 1.38 9.13 14.08
C GLN A 117 1.20 10.65 14.03
N HIS A 118 -0.04 11.15 14.17
CA HIS A 118 -0.37 12.59 14.10
C HIS A 118 0.27 13.32 12.89
N ILE A 119 0.37 12.64 11.75
CA ILE A 119 1.12 13.13 10.58
C ILE A 119 0.55 14.46 10.08
N THR A 120 1.40 15.48 10.08
CA THR A 120 1.15 16.76 9.43
C THR A 120 1.70 16.76 8.02
N GLY A 121 0.97 17.34 7.06
CA GLY A 121 1.42 17.46 5.67
C GLY A 121 0.79 16.43 4.72
N ASN A 122 1.51 16.11 3.65
CA ASN A 122 1.05 15.24 2.58
C ASN A 122 0.88 13.80 3.08
N ARG A 123 -0.32 13.24 2.92
CA ARG A 123 -0.61 11.84 3.25
C ARG A 123 -0.87 11.05 1.98
N LYS A 124 -0.10 9.98 1.79
CA LYS A 124 -0.21 9.12 0.61
C LYS A 124 -0.29 7.66 1.03
N LEU A 125 -1.26 6.94 0.48
CA LEU A 125 -1.39 5.51 0.58
C LEU A 125 -1.09 4.88 -0.78
N ILE A 126 0.02 4.17 -0.87
CA ILE A 126 0.37 3.37 -2.05
C ILE A 126 -0.09 1.94 -1.80
N ILE A 127 -0.91 1.39 -2.71
CA ILE A 127 -1.45 0.03 -2.62
C ILE A 127 -0.98 -0.76 -3.83
N VAL A 128 -0.38 -1.92 -3.59
CA VAL A 128 -0.05 -2.91 -4.63
C VAL A 128 -0.93 -4.14 -4.36
N SER A 129 -2.00 -4.34 -5.12
CA SER A 129 -3.02 -5.37 -4.84
C SER A 129 -3.86 -5.70 -6.07
N ASP A 130 -4.47 -6.87 -6.09
CA ASP A 130 -5.54 -7.22 -7.03
C ASP A 130 -6.89 -6.54 -6.68
N MET A 131 -6.97 -6.02 -5.45
CA MET A 131 -8.11 -5.38 -4.82
C MET A 131 -9.35 -6.26 -4.77
N LEU A 132 -9.21 -7.60 -4.71
CA LEU A 132 -10.34 -8.52 -4.63
C LEU A 132 -10.59 -8.93 -3.18
N GLN A 133 -11.53 -8.24 -2.54
CA GLN A 133 -11.98 -8.57 -1.20
C GLN A 133 -12.48 -10.03 -1.14
N ASN A 134 -11.92 -10.81 -0.20
CA ASN A 134 -12.29 -12.21 -0.01
C ASN A 134 -12.26 -12.60 1.47
N THR A 135 -13.41 -12.44 2.14
CA THR A 135 -13.67 -12.91 3.51
C THR A 135 -14.91 -13.82 3.54
N PRO A 136 -15.14 -14.56 4.63
CA PRO A 136 -16.38 -15.33 4.80
C PRO A 136 -17.64 -14.48 4.70
N GLU A 137 -17.61 -13.24 5.19
CA GLU A 137 -18.74 -12.31 5.21
C GLU A 137 -18.98 -11.61 3.88
N PHE A 138 -17.93 -11.31 3.12
CA PHE A 138 -18.06 -10.67 1.81
C PHE A 138 -16.92 -11.09 0.87
N SER A 139 -17.29 -11.52 -0.33
CA SER A 139 -16.33 -11.97 -1.34
C SER A 139 -16.72 -11.45 -2.73
N MET A 140 -15.82 -10.68 -3.33
CA MET A 140 -15.96 -10.15 -4.69
C MET A 140 -15.84 -11.24 -5.77
N TYR A 141 -15.32 -12.42 -5.40
CA TYR A 141 -15.34 -13.61 -6.25
C TYR A 141 -16.75 -14.22 -6.38
N LYS A 142 -17.59 -14.05 -5.36
CA LYS A 142 -18.96 -14.61 -5.32
C LYS A 142 -20.01 -13.60 -5.75
N THR A 143 -19.82 -12.32 -5.40
CA THR A 143 -20.84 -11.30 -5.62
C THR A 143 -20.22 -10.02 -6.16
N GLN A 144 -20.71 -9.58 -7.31
CA GLN A 144 -20.35 -8.28 -7.91
C GLN A 144 -21.48 -7.27 -7.73
N ILE A 145 -21.45 -6.55 -6.62
CA ILE A 145 -22.38 -5.44 -6.34
C ILE A 145 -21.73 -4.09 -6.62
N SER A 146 -22.54 -3.06 -6.86
CA SER A 146 -22.04 -1.67 -6.86
C SER A 146 -21.75 -1.21 -5.43
N TYR A 147 -20.95 -0.16 -5.29
CA TYR A 147 -20.68 0.45 -3.99
C TYR A 147 -21.97 0.91 -3.28
N SER A 148 -22.92 1.46 -4.04
CA SER A 148 -24.23 1.89 -3.54
C SER A 148 -25.07 0.77 -2.91
N GLU A 149 -24.94 -0.47 -3.39
CA GLU A 149 -25.60 -1.64 -2.77
C GLU A 149 -24.78 -2.20 -1.62
N PHE A 150 -23.45 -2.15 -1.73
CA PHE A 150 -22.54 -2.58 -0.67
C PHE A 150 -22.73 -1.79 0.62
N ILE A 151 -22.82 -0.46 0.56
CA ILE A 151 -22.90 0.38 1.75
C ILE A 151 -24.17 0.14 2.60
N LYS A 152 -25.19 -0.50 2.02
CA LYS A 152 -26.41 -0.91 2.72
C LYS A 152 -26.23 -2.17 3.57
N GLN A 153 -25.14 -2.90 3.40
CA GLN A 153 -24.86 -4.13 4.15
C GLN A 153 -24.27 -3.81 5.53
N ASP A 154 -24.61 -4.61 6.54
CA ASP A 154 -24.01 -4.51 7.88
C ASP A 154 -22.48 -4.68 7.87
N TYR A 155 -21.97 -5.51 6.95
CA TYR A 155 -20.54 -5.69 6.77
C TYR A 155 -19.83 -4.38 6.37
N ALA A 156 -20.43 -3.58 5.48
CA ALA A 156 -19.84 -2.32 5.04
C ALA A 156 -19.64 -1.31 6.17
N GLN A 157 -20.52 -1.33 7.19
CA GLN A 157 -20.38 -0.47 8.37
C GLN A 157 -19.18 -0.86 9.25
N ARG A 158 -18.81 -2.15 9.25
CA ARG A 158 -17.66 -2.66 10.02
C ARG A 158 -16.32 -2.38 9.36
N VAL A 159 -16.29 -2.30 8.03
CA VAL A 159 -15.04 -2.18 7.26
C VAL A 159 -14.80 -0.78 6.66
N LYS A 160 -15.54 0.23 7.11
CA LYS A 160 -15.32 1.63 6.68
C LYS A 160 -14.04 2.23 7.28
N PRO A 161 -13.06 2.66 6.47
CA PRO A 161 -11.86 3.33 6.96
C PRO A 161 -12.07 4.84 7.07
N ASP A 162 -11.17 5.51 7.78
CA ASP A 162 -11.08 6.97 7.84
C ASP A 162 -9.72 7.39 7.29
N LEU A 163 -9.74 7.86 6.04
CA LEU A 163 -8.58 8.22 5.26
C LEU A 163 -8.67 9.70 4.83
N ASN A 164 -9.19 10.55 5.72
CA ASN A 164 -9.37 11.98 5.46
C ASN A 164 -8.10 12.63 4.90
N ASN A 165 -8.23 13.25 3.71
CA ASN A 165 -7.17 13.93 2.96
C ASN A 165 -5.99 13.03 2.56
N VAL A 166 -6.20 11.72 2.43
CA VAL A 166 -5.19 10.78 1.93
C VAL A 166 -5.30 10.66 0.40
N LYS A 167 -4.18 10.83 -0.30
CA LYS A 167 -4.07 10.50 -1.72
C LYS A 167 -3.78 9.01 -1.87
N VAL A 168 -4.49 8.31 -2.74
CA VAL A 168 -4.30 6.88 -2.98
C VAL A 168 -3.66 6.66 -4.35
N GLU A 169 -2.52 5.99 -4.39
CA GLU A 169 -1.91 5.48 -5.63
C GLU A 169 -2.12 3.97 -5.68
N LEU A 170 -2.87 3.50 -6.67
CA LEU A 170 -3.24 2.10 -6.82
C LEU A 170 -2.43 1.45 -7.95
N TYR A 171 -1.60 0.48 -7.58
CA TYR A 171 -0.83 -0.37 -8.46
C TYR A 171 -1.53 -1.73 -8.56
N TYR A 172 -2.26 -1.90 -9.65
CA TYR A 172 -3.22 -2.97 -9.87
C TYR A 172 -2.53 -4.26 -10.31
N ILE A 173 -2.70 -5.35 -9.58
CA ILE A 173 -2.24 -6.69 -9.99
C ILE A 173 -3.38 -7.40 -10.70
N MET A 174 -3.21 -7.75 -11.98
CA MET A 174 -4.29 -8.32 -12.80
C MET A 174 -4.34 -9.85 -12.75
N ASN A 175 -4.79 -10.41 -11.62
CA ASN A 175 -4.93 -11.88 -11.45
C ASN A 175 -6.24 -12.44 -12.02
N SER A 176 -7.32 -11.66 -11.96
CA SER A 176 -8.67 -12.08 -12.38
C SER A 176 -9.34 -11.00 -13.24
N PRO A 177 -8.93 -10.83 -14.52
CA PRO A 177 -9.41 -9.76 -15.39
C PRO A 177 -10.94 -9.69 -15.57
N LYS A 178 -11.62 -10.84 -15.48
CA LYS A 178 -13.09 -10.93 -15.55
C LYS A 178 -13.79 -10.25 -14.37
N LEU A 179 -13.15 -10.21 -13.20
CA LEU A 179 -13.67 -9.57 -12.00
C LEU A 179 -13.18 -8.11 -11.92
N GLN A 180 -11.95 -7.87 -12.34
CA GLN A 180 -11.25 -6.58 -12.26
C GLN A 180 -11.59 -5.65 -13.43
N THR A 181 -12.89 -5.43 -13.64
CA THR A 181 -13.42 -4.56 -14.70
C THR A 181 -13.47 -3.09 -14.26
N ARG A 182 -13.84 -2.18 -15.18
CA ARG A 182 -14.10 -0.77 -14.83
C ARG A 182 -15.13 -0.60 -13.72
N ARG A 183 -16.14 -1.49 -13.63
CA ARG A 183 -17.13 -1.48 -12.55
C ARG A 183 -16.47 -1.75 -11.18
N HIS A 184 -15.50 -2.64 -11.15
CA HIS A 184 -14.75 -2.96 -9.95
C HIS A 184 -13.84 -1.81 -9.52
N LEU A 185 -13.14 -1.16 -10.46
CA LEU A 185 -12.39 0.05 -10.15
C LEU A 185 -13.29 1.17 -9.61
N ASN A 186 -14.44 1.39 -10.24
CA ASN A 186 -15.43 2.38 -9.80
C ASN A 186 -16.03 2.05 -8.41
N PHE A 187 -16.06 0.78 -8.01
CA PHE A 187 -16.41 0.40 -6.63
C PHE A 187 -15.38 0.95 -5.65
N TRP A 188 -14.09 0.73 -5.94
CA TRP A 188 -13.00 1.18 -5.07
C TRP A 188 -12.82 2.69 -5.05
N GLU A 189 -13.01 3.36 -6.18
CA GLU A 189 -13.06 4.84 -6.24
C GLU A 189 -14.08 5.39 -5.25
N GLN A 190 -15.33 4.91 -5.31
CA GLN A 190 -16.38 5.33 -4.37
C GLN A 190 -16.09 4.93 -2.92
N TYR A 191 -15.48 3.76 -2.69
CA TYR A 191 -15.06 3.33 -1.36
C TYR A 191 -14.03 4.30 -0.73
N PHE A 192 -13.02 4.71 -1.50
CA PHE A 192 -12.02 5.67 -1.03
C PHE A 192 -12.60 7.08 -0.87
N ASP A 193 -13.45 7.52 -1.81
CA ASP A 193 -14.12 8.83 -1.73
C ASP A 193 -14.98 8.92 -0.46
N ALA A 194 -15.75 7.88 -0.14
CA ALA A 194 -16.57 7.82 1.07
C ALA A 194 -15.75 7.73 2.38
N ALA A 195 -14.47 7.38 2.29
CA ALA A 195 -13.50 7.38 3.39
C ALA A 195 -12.75 8.73 3.53
N GLY A 196 -13.04 9.71 2.68
CA GLY A 196 -12.37 11.02 2.67
C GLY A 196 -11.01 11.02 1.96
N ALA A 197 -10.70 9.95 1.21
CA ALA A 197 -9.52 9.83 0.38
C ALA A 197 -9.86 10.11 -1.09
N ARG A 198 -8.82 10.18 -1.94
CA ARG A 198 -8.99 10.26 -3.39
C ARG A 198 -7.95 9.43 -4.11
N ILE A 199 -8.38 8.61 -5.06
CA ILE A 199 -7.44 7.94 -5.97
C ILE A 199 -6.81 8.98 -6.90
N THR A 200 -5.48 9.06 -6.90
CA THR A 200 -4.70 9.99 -7.74
C THR A 200 -3.94 9.30 -8.85
N LEU A 201 -3.75 7.99 -8.76
CA LEU A 201 -3.08 7.17 -9.77
C LEU A 201 -3.70 5.77 -9.78
N VAL A 202 -3.94 5.24 -10.97
CA VAL A 202 -4.22 3.81 -11.19
C VAL A 202 -3.27 3.34 -12.28
N LYS A 203 -2.41 2.36 -11.96
CA LYS A 203 -1.48 1.76 -12.92
C LYS A 203 -1.51 0.25 -12.77
N THR A 204 -1.70 -0.47 -13.86
CA THR A 204 -1.53 -1.93 -13.86
C THR A 204 -0.05 -2.28 -13.74
N LEU A 205 0.28 -3.19 -12.84
CA LEU A 205 1.62 -3.77 -12.75
C LEU A 205 1.83 -4.70 -13.95
N GLU A 206 3.00 -4.64 -14.58
CA GLU A 206 3.29 -5.49 -15.74
C GLU A 206 3.34 -6.97 -15.33
N GLY A 207 2.72 -7.82 -16.16
CA GLY A 207 2.75 -9.28 -16.03
C GLY A 207 1.44 -9.93 -15.65
#